data_AF-A0A924L9M8-F1
#
_entry.id   AF-A0A924L9M8-F1
#
_cell.length_a   1.000
_cell.length_b   1.000
_cell.length_c   1.000
_cell.angle_alpha   90.00
_cell.angle_beta   90.00
_cell.angle_gamma   90.00
#
_symmetry.space_group_name_H-M   'P 1'
#
loop_
_entity.id
_entity.type
_entity.pdbx_description
1 polymer ?
#
loop_
_entity_poly.entity_id
_entity_poly.type
_entity_poly.pdbx_seq_one_letter_code
_entity_poly.pdbx_strand_id
1 'polypeptide(L)'
;MPFLLDPTRVRCTLGSWLVLCLVAACGAPAPASANVVRTQNPPNTDPTGQLSISPGRIETDVQPGVRTTQKITLVNDSDQEIDVSVIATDLGQSSDPRNVAQRVEKGEFGAGSWLTPEITDFRMKPFELVAFLVVIDPPTDATVGTSLGGLAIDSSIASGAIGTANEPEGATAPILLAEGLLQIFLTVPGDVDHKLRIVDVDLRDKYVFGSQRFAIWNVTFANAGTVNEHVAGRVDITSVFGNAAHSEKIDDYVVLRGARRTVRVVWSDIPAIGAFTATAKVHGDNADRIEASSERLVIFPWWLIVILLVAVLAPFLYLWWRRRQDWRQYLAEDAWDAEDDPTLAR
;
A
#
# COMPACT_ATOMS: atom_id res chain seq x y z
N MET A 1 -43.36 43.38 14.58
CA MET A 1 -42.94 43.45 15.99
C MET A 1 -41.41 43.32 16.04
N PRO A 2 -40.65 44.41 16.27
CA PRO A 2 -39.20 44.33 16.42
C PRO A 2 -38.81 44.34 17.91
N PHE A 3 -37.92 43.45 18.32
CA PHE A 3 -37.33 43.46 19.66
C PHE A 3 -35.98 44.19 19.64
N LEU A 4 -35.88 45.14 20.57
CA LEU A 4 -34.84 46.12 20.78
C LEU A 4 -33.64 45.57 21.58
N LEU A 5 -32.54 46.29 21.40
CA LEU A 5 -31.23 46.24 22.06
C LEU A 5 -31.28 46.29 23.60
N ASP A 6 -30.24 45.73 24.25
CA ASP A 6 -29.72 46.26 25.52
C ASP A 6 -28.18 46.12 25.61
N PRO A 7 -27.44 47.24 25.67
CA PRO A 7 -26.03 47.27 26.02
C PRO A 7 -25.78 48.20 27.24
N THR A 8 -25.56 47.64 28.43
CA THR A 8 -25.05 48.36 29.61
C THR A 8 -24.42 47.33 30.59
N ARG A 9 -23.38 47.54 31.40
CA ARG A 9 -22.49 48.67 31.73
C ARG A 9 -21.34 48.13 32.64
N VAL A 10 -20.11 48.61 32.39
CA VAL A 10 -19.20 49.32 33.33
C VAL A 10 -18.87 48.68 34.71
N ARG A 11 -17.57 48.50 35.02
CA ARG A 11 -16.87 49.26 36.09
C ARG A 11 -15.36 49.02 36.16
N CYS A 12 -14.63 50.14 36.15
CA CYS A 12 -13.23 50.32 36.54
C CYS A 12 -13.00 50.00 38.02
N THR A 13 -11.81 49.52 38.37
CA THR A 13 -11.12 49.87 39.62
C THR A 13 -9.61 49.96 39.42
N LEU A 14 -9.13 51.20 39.56
CA LEU A 14 -7.78 51.61 39.90
C LEU A 14 -7.37 51.01 41.26
N GLY A 15 -6.12 50.58 41.40
CA GLY A 15 -5.52 50.20 42.69
C GLY A 15 -4.01 50.12 42.56
N SER A 16 -3.34 51.13 43.10
CA SER A 16 -1.92 51.44 42.95
C SER A 16 -1.11 50.98 44.18
N TRP A 17 0.22 50.87 43.99
CA TRP A 17 1.30 50.81 44.98
C TRP A 17 1.68 49.45 45.60
N LEU A 18 2.83 48.92 45.20
CA LEU A 18 3.90 48.63 46.17
C LEU A 18 5.29 48.73 45.53
N VAL A 19 6.11 49.59 46.15
CA VAL A 19 7.55 49.76 45.96
C VAL A 19 8.26 48.63 46.72
N LEU A 20 9.20 47.93 46.11
CA LEU A 20 10.23 47.20 46.85
C LEU A 20 11.57 47.14 46.11
N CYS A 21 12.61 47.28 46.92
CA CYS A 21 14.01 47.55 46.68
C CYS A 21 14.79 46.61 45.74
N LEU A 22 15.60 47.24 44.87
CA LEU A 22 17.07 47.13 44.79
C LEU A 22 17.75 45.83 45.28
N VAL A 23 18.26 45.01 44.36
CA VAL A 23 19.61 44.39 44.45
C VAL A 23 20.18 44.32 43.02
N ALA A 24 21.13 45.20 42.72
CA ALA A 24 21.99 45.08 41.55
C ALA A 24 23.12 44.10 41.88
N ALA A 25 22.99 42.85 41.47
CA ALA A 25 24.08 41.89 41.41
C ALA A 25 24.62 41.88 39.97
N CYS A 26 25.78 42.50 39.77
CA CYS A 26 26.54 42.44 38.53
C CYS A 26 27.18 41.04 38.45
N GLY A 27 26.44 40.07 37.89
CA GLY A 27 26.95 38.75 37.55
C GLY A 27 27.50 38.76 36.12
N ALA A 28 28.77 38.46 35.95
CA ALA A 28 29.40 38.27 34.66
C ALA A 28 28.65 37.20 33.84
N PRO A 29 28.45 37.38 32.52
CA PRO A 29 27.85 36.34 31.68
C PRO A 29 28.80 35.13 31.64
N ALA A 30 28.37 34.02 32.23
CA ALA A 30 29.00 32.73 32.00
C ALA A 30 28.93 32.40 30.50
N PRO A 31 29.99 31.84 29.89
CA PRO A 31 29.90 31.34 28.53
C PRO A 31 28.82 30.26 28.49
N ALA A 32 27.77 30.51 27.71
CA ALA A 32 26.75 29.51 27.43
C ALA A 32 27.43 28.34 26.73
N SER A 33 27.66 27.25 27.46
CA SER A 33 27.98 25.96 26.89
C SER A 33 26.85 25.59 25.95
N ALA A 34 27.12 25.60 24.65
CA ALA A 34 26.22 25.07 23.65
C ALA A 34 26.03 23.57 23.94
N ASN A 35 24.95 23.24 24.63
CA ASN A 35 24.44 21.87 24.67
C ASN A 35 24.04 21.53 23.24
N VAL A 36 24.94 20.86 22.53
CA VAL A 36 24.61 20.11 21.32
C VAL A 36 23.65 19.02 21.77
N VAL A 37 22.35 19.27 21.62
CA VAL A 37 21.33 18.24 21.69
C VAL A 37 21.58 17.33 20.48
N ARG A 38 22.40 16.30 20.68
CA ARG A 38 22.41 15.15 19.79
C ARG A 38 21.07 14.45 20.00
N THR A 39 20.12 14.72 19.11
CA THR A 39 19.00 13.80 18.90
C THR A 39 19.60 12.46 18.49
N GLN A 40 19.65 11.53 19.44
CA GLN A 40 19.92 10.13 19.13
C GLN A 40 18.73 9.63 18.30
N ASN A 41 18.95 9.42 17.01
CA ASN A 41 18.04 8.59 16.22
C ASN A 41 18.03 7.17 16.84
N PRO A 42 16.85 6.51 16.94
CA PRO A 42 16.80 5.13 17.40
C PRO A 42 17.56 4.21 16.43
N PRO A 43 18.22 3.16 16.94
CA PRO A 43 18.94 2.21 16.09
C PRO A 43 17.90 1.32 15.41
N ASN A 44 17.60 1.58 14.15
CA ASN A 44 16.89 0.61 13.32
C ASN A 44 17.90 -0.01 12.35
N THR A 45 18.49 -1.11 12.79
CA THR A 45 19.30 -2.02 11.98
C THR A 45 18.37 -2.77 11.03
N ASP A 46 18.14 -2.19 9.86
CA ASP A 46 17.75 -2.92 8.67
C ASP A 46 18.82 -2.62 7.60
N PRO A 47 19.62 -3.60 7.13
CA PRO A 47 20.77 -3.36 6.25
C PRO A 47 20.39 -2.95 4.81
N THR A 48 19.11 -2.63 4.55
CA THR A 48 18.56 -2.36 3.20
C THR A 48 18.24 -0.89 2.93
N GLY A 49 18.60 0.04 3.82
CA GLY A 49 18.42 1.48 3.60
C GLY A 49 19.66 2.28 3.99
N GLN A 50 20.74 2.17 3.22
CA GLN A 50 21.99 2.92 3.45
C GLN A 50 21.94 4.37 2.93
N LEU A 51 20.84 4.74 2.27
CA LEU A 51 20.66 6.07 1.69
C LEU A 51 19.23 6.56 1.96
N SER A 52 19.12 7.72 2.59
CA SER A 52 17.84 8.43 2.78
C SER A 52 17.72 9.59 1.78
N ILE A 53 16.52 9.73 1.22
CA ILE A 53 16.18 10.76 0.22
C ILE A 53 15.13 11.70 0.79
N SER A 54 15.34 13.01 0.67
CA SER A 54 14.39 14.03 1.10
C SER A 54 14.24 15.15 0.06
N PRO A 55 13.01 15.53 -0.33
CA PRO A 55 11.75 14.92 0.08
C PRO A 55 11.57 13.52 -0.53
N GLY A 56 10.68 12.69 0.04
CA GLY A 56 10.38 11.35 -0.49
C GLY A 56 9.47 11.35 -1.72
N ARG A 57 8.83 12.48 -2.01
CA ARG A 57 8.00 12.74 -3.19
C ARG A 57 7.99 14.23 -3.48
N ILE A 58 7.97 14.59 -4.76
CA ILE A 58 7.76 15.97 -5.21
C ILE A 58 6.48 16.03 -6.03
N GLU A 59 5.59 16.95 -5.68
CA GLU A 59 4.40 17.30 -6.45
C GLU A 59 4.47 18.81 -6.71
N THR A 60 4.51 19.22 -7.97
CA THR A 60 4.62 20.64 -8.33
C THR A 60 3.91 20.95 -9.63
N ASP A 61 3.27 22.10 -9.66
CA ASP A 61 2.75 22.67 -10.90
C ASP A 61 3.91 23.28 -11.70
N VAL A 62 3.88 23.09 -13.02
CA VAL A 62 4.90 23.60 -13.93
C VAL A 62 4.28 24.29 -15.12
N GLN A 63 4.90 25.37 -15.60
CA GLN A 63 4.45 26.06 -16.80
C GLN A 63 5.24 25.58 -18.02
N PRO A 64 4.61 25.35 -19.19
CA PRO A 64 5.31 24.97 -20.40
C PRO A 64 6.41 25.99 -20.78
N GLY A 65 7.62 25.50 -21.04
CA GLY A 65 8.78 26.32 -21.42
C GLY A 65 9.40 27.15 -20.29
N VAL A 66 8.93 27.02 -19.04
CA VAL A 66 9.46 27.74 -17.89
C VAL A 66 10.26 26.80 -16.99
N ARG A 67 11.54 27.12 -16.83
CA ARG A 67 12.45 26.38 -15.96
C ARG A 67 12.15 26.64 -14.49
N THR A 68 12.09 25.57 -13.72
CA THR A 68 11.97 25.60 -12.26
C THR A 68 13.07 24.73 -11.66
N THR A 69 13.49 25.01 -10.43
CA THR A 69 14.49 24.20 -9.72
C THR A 69 13.91 23.63 -8.44
N GLN A 70 14.18 22.35 -8.17
CA GLN A 70 13.82 21.70 -6.91
C GLN A 70 15.08 21.27 -6.17
N LYS A 71 15.09 21.47 -4.85
CA LYS A 71 16.21 21.05 -4.00
C LYS A 71 15.97 19.64 -3.48
N ILE A 72 16.95 18.77 -3.64
CA ILE A 72 16.94 17.38 -3.16
C ILE A 72 18.10 17.20 -2.20
N THR A 73 17.86 16.42 -1.15
CA THR A 73 18.85 16.07 -0.14
C THR A 73 18.99 14.57 -0.06
N LEU A 74 20.23 14.10 -0.10
CA LEU A 74 20.63 12.72 0.11
C LEU A 74 21.46 12.63 1.38
N VAL A 75 21.21 11.60 2.17
CA VAL A 75 21.96 11.29 3.39
C VAL A 75 22.46 9.86 3.29
N ASN A 76 23.77 9.68 3.40
CA ASN A 76 24.36 8.35 3.53
C ASN A 76 24.20 7.89 4.98
N ASP A 77 23.23 7.02 5.27
CA ASP A 77 22.99 6.52 6.62
C ASP A 77 23.92 5.37 7.02
N SER A 78 24.85 4.97 6.13
CA SER A 78 25.84 3.94 6.41
C SER A 78 27.11 4.47 7.09
N ASP A 79 27.86 3.55 7.68
CA ASP A 79 29.22 3.77 8.18
C ASP A 79 30.30 3.61 7.10
N GLN A 80 29.91 3.44 5.83
CA GLN A 80 30.80 3.22 4.68
C GLN A 80 30.76 4.40 3.70
N GLU A 81 31.82 4.54 2.92
CA GLU A 81 31.85 5.46 1.79
C GLU A 81 31.13 4.81 0.59
N ILE A 82 30.23 5.56 -0.04
CA ILE A 82 29.39 5.06 -1.12
C ILE A 82 29.56 5.92 -2.37
N ASP A 83 29.58 5.28 -3.53
CA ASP A 83 29.46 5.93 -4.83
C ASP A 83 27.98 5.97 -5.21
N VAL A 84 27.48 7.15 -5.56
CA VAL A 84 26.07 7.42 -5.89
C VAL A 84 25.95 7.91 -7.32
N SER A 85 25.03 7.32 -8.08
CA SER A 85 24.63 7.77 -9.41
C SER A 85 23.16 8.20 -9.42
N VAL A 86 22.86 9.36 -9.99
CA VAL A 86 21.54 9.98 -10.05
C VAL A 86 21.16 10.15 -11.52
N ILE A 87 20.11 9.45 -11.93
CA ILE A 87 19.67 9.39 -13.32
C ILE A 87 18.21 9.81 -13.41
N ALA A 88 17.94 10.83 -14.22
CA ALA A 88 16.58 11.19 -14.59
C ALA A 88 15.95 10.10 -15.46
N THR A 89 14.73 9.69 -15.11
CA THR A 89 14.07 8.57 -15.80
C THR A 89 12.56 8.75 -15.85
N ASP A 90 11.94 8.17 -16.87
CA ASP A 90 10.49 8.08 -16.97
C ASP A 90 9.98 7.02 -15.99
N LEU A 91 8.84 7.32 -15.38
CA LEU A 91 8.15 6.36 -14.53
C LEU A 91 6.80 5.98 -15.14
N GLY A 92 6.45 4.71 -15.00
CA GLY A 92 5.14 4.16 -15.35
C GLY A 92 4.46 3.54 -14.13
N GLN A 93 3.21 3.13 -14.29
CA GLN A 93 2.46 2.44 -13.25
C GLN A 93 3.17 1.14 -12.86
N SER A 94 3.45 0.96 -11.56
CA SER A 94 3.99 -0.33 -11.10
C SER A 94 2.89 -1.38 -11.04
N SER A 95 3.26 -2.62 -11.35
CA SER A 95 2.44 -3.81 -11.09
C SER A 95 2.51 -4.28 -9.63
N ASP A 96 3.53 -3.87 -8.87
CA ASP A 96 3.60 -4.17 -7.44
C ASP A 96 2.61 -3.24 -6.69
N PRO A 97 1.63 -3.78 -5.95
CA PRO A 97 0.69 -2.96 -5.19
C PRO A 97 1.37 -2.06 -4.14
N ARG A 98 2.60 -2.37 -3.72
CA ARG A 98 3.38 -1.56 -2.76
C ARG A 98 4.02 -0.33 -3.39
N ASN A 99 4.21 -0.33 -4.72
CA ASN A 99 4.81 0.78 -5.44
C ASN A 99 3.75 1.48 -6.29
N VAL A 100 3.78 2.82 -6.30
CA VAL A 100 2.90 3.60 -7.18
C VAL A 100 3.45 3.55 -8.60
N ALA A 101 4.76 3.73 -8.73
CA ALA A 101 5.43 3.83 -10.00
C ALA A 101 6.72 2.99 -10.05
N GLN A 102 7.17 2.68 -11.26
CA GLN A 102 8.41 1.97 -11.53
C GLN A 102 9.12 2.61 -12.72
N ARG A 103 10.44 2.42 -12.80
CA ARG A 103 11.24 2.86 -13.93
C ARG A 103 10.77 2.19 -15.21
N VAL A 104 10.62 2.98 -16.27
CA VAL A 104 10.33 2.49 -17.63
C VAL A 104 11.29 3.15 -18.61
N GLU A 105 11.56 2.49 -19.72
CA GLU A 105 12.46 3.03 -20.75
C GLU A 105 11.88 4.29 -21.39
N LYS A 106 10.57 4.27 -21.67
CA LYS A 106 9.83 5.42 -22.22
C LYS A 106 8.38 5.36 -21.75
N GLY A 107 7.97 6.37 -20.99
CA GLY A 107 6.58 6.53 -20.57
C GLY A 107 5.79 7.32 -21.60
N GLU A 108 4.52 6.96 -21.85
CA GLU A 108 3.62 7.76 -22.70
C GLU A 108 3.44 9.19 -22.15
N PHE A 109 3.37 9.29 -20.81
CA PHE A 109 3.29 10.55 -20.05
C PHE A 109 4.53 10.73 -19.16
N GLY A 110 5.68 10.25 -19.64
CA GLY A 110 6.95 10.31 -18.94
C GLY A 110 7.53 11.72 -18.93
N ALA A 111 7.97 12.17 -17.76
CA ALA A 111 8.62 13.48 -17.58
C ALA A 111 10.10 13.38 -17.22
N GLY A 112 10.73 12.20 -17.35
CA GLY A 112 12.14 12.00 -17.06
C GLY A 112 13.04 12.90 -17.91
N SER A 113 12.68 13.09 -19.19
CA SER A 113 13.39 14.02 -20.08
C SER A 113 13.30 15.50 -19.69
N TRP A 114 12.39 15.88 -18.79
CA TRP A 114 12.26 17.26 -18.29
C TRP A 114 13.17 17.52 -17.10
N LEU A 115 13.78 16.48 -16.54
CA LEU A 115 14.56 16.54 -15.32
C LEU A 115 16.05 16.52 -15.65
N THR A 116 16.80 17.45 -15.09
CA THR A 116 18.27 17.47 -15.18
C THR A 116 18.86 17.68 -13.80
N PRO A 117 19.43 16.64 -13.17
CA PRO A 117 20.12 16.80 -11.90
C PRO A 117 21.43 17.59 -12.09
N GLU A 118 21.75 18.45 -11.12
CA GLU A 118 22.99 19.25 -11.10
C GLU A 118 24.24 18.36 -10.98
N ILE A 119 24.13 17.27 -10.22
CA ILE A 119 25.17 16.26 -10.04
C ILE A 119 24.60 14.90 -10.41
N THR A 120 25.32 14.15 -11.24
CA THR A 120 24.93 12.78 -11.64
C THR A 120 25.71 11.76 -10.85
N ASP A 121 27.02 11.93 -10.68
CA ASP A 121 27.88 10.94 -10.06
C ASP A 121 28.77 11.61 -9.01
N PHE A 122 28.73 11.10 -7.79
CA PHE A 122 29.52 11.64 -6.69
C PHE A 122 29.69 10.60 -5.59
N ARG A 123 30.66 10.87 -4.71
CA ARG A 123 31.00 10.01 -3.59
C ARG A 123 30.55 10.66 -2.29
N MET A 124 29.90 9.87 -1.43
CA MET A 124 29.45 10.30 -0.12
C MET A 124 30.21 9.56 0.98
N LYS A 125 30.79 10.32 1.90
CA LYS A 125 31.37 9.79 3.13
C LYS A 125 30.29 9.22 4.05
N PRO A 126 30.66 8.39 5.03
CA PRO A 126 29.75 7.96 6.09
C PRO A 126 29.01 9.14 6.72
N PHE A 127 27.69 9.06 6.83
CA PHE A 127 26.83 10.08 7.44
C PHE A 127 26.88 11.45 6.75
N GLU A 128 27.41 11.54 5.53
CA GLU A 128 27.43 12.78 4.76
C GLU A 128 26.04 13.13 4.23
N LEU A 129 25.73 14.42 4.26
CA LEU A 129 24.54 15.00 3.68
C LEU A 129 24.95 15.81 2.45
N VAL A 130 24.43 15.43 1.28
CA VAL A 130 24.61 16.16 0.02
C VAL A 130 23.26 16.72 -0.41
N ALA A 131 23.24 18.02 -0.70
CA ALA A 131 22.07 18.65 -1.30
C ALA A 131 22.42 19.22 -2.66
N PHE A 132 21.58 18.95 -3.66
CA PHE A 132 21.77 19.39 -5.04
C PHE A 132 20.45 19.84 -5.64
N LEU A 133 20.53 20.59 -6.73
CA LEU A 133 19.35 21.06 -7.45
C LEU A 133 19.01 20.10 -8.60
N VAL A 134 17.72 20.00 -8.89
CA VAL A 134 17.21 19.38 -10.11
C VAL A 134 16.47 20.45 -10.88
N VAL A 135 16.93 20.69 -12.10
CA VAL A 135 16.27 21.59 -13.04
C VAL A 135 15.12 20.82 -13.68
N ILE A 136 13.94 21.41 -13.63
CA ILE A 136 12.73 20.95 -14.29
C ILE A 136 12.50 21.90 -15.46
N ASP A 137 12.63 21.41 -16.69
CA ASP A 137 12.50 22.16 -17.94
C ASP A 137 11.44 21.51 -18.83
N PRO A 138 10.13 21.74 -18.55
CA PRO A 138 9.06 21.21 -19.38
C PRO A 138 9.11 21.85 -20.77
N PRO A 139 8.88 21.09 -21.86
CA PRO A 139 8.90 21.64 -23.20
C PRO A 139 7.74 22.65 -23.40
N THR A 140 7.87 23.53 -24.40
CA THR A 140 6.86 24.57 -24.69
C THR A 140 5.52 24.00 -25.15
N ASP A 141 5.51 22.77 -25.67
CA ASP A 141 4.35 22.02 -26.12
C ASP A 141 3.89 20.94 -25.12
N ALA A 142 4.31 21.06 -23.84
CA ALA A 142 3.90 20.14 -22.79
C ALA A 142 2.36 20.02 -22.72
N THR A 143 1.86 18.78 -22.73
CA THR A 143 0.43 18.51 -22.69
C THR A 143 -0.14 18.82 -21.31
N VAL A 144 -1.33 19.43 -21.27
CA VAL A 144 -2.07 19.68 -20.03
C VAL A 144 -2.30 18.39 -19.24
N GLY A 145 -2.21 18.50 -17.91
CA GLY A 145 -2.42 17.41 -16.97
C GLY A 145 -1.14 16.94 -16.30
N THR A 146 -1.16 15.74 -15.71
CA THR A 146 -0.03 15.23 -14.93
C THR A 146 0.89 14.38 -15.80
N SER A 147 2.19 14.64 -15.68
CA SER A 147 3.27 13.81 -16.24
C SER A 147 4.14 13.31 -15.08
N LEU A 148 4.67 12.09 -15.22
CA LEU A 148 5.42 11.44 -14.15
C LEU A 148 6.88 11.21 -14.56
N GLY A 149 7.77 11.80 -13.80
CA GLY A 149 9.21 11.56 -13.90
C GLY A 149 9.75 11.05 -12.57
N GLY A 150 11.02 10.67 -12.57
CA GLY A 150 11.70 10.32 -11.36
C GLY A 150 13.20 10.44 -11.48
N LEU A 151 13.85 10.32 -10.33
CA LEU A 151 15.29 10.15 -10.23
C LEU A 151 15.55 8.74 -9.70
N ALA A 152 16.17 7.91 -10.52
CA ALA A 152 16.78 6.67 -10.07
C ALA A 152 18.10 7.03 -9.40
N ILE A 153 18.26 6.57 -8.16
CA ILE A 153 19.43 6.84 -7.33
C ILE A 153 20.04 5.48 -7.00
N ASP A 154 21.11 5.16 -7.69
CA ASP A 154 21.83 3.90 -7.54
C ASP A 154 23.03 4.15 -6.62
N SER A 155 23.20 3.31 -5.58
CA SER A 155 24.36 3.37 -4.69
C SER A 155 25.15 2.07 -4.68
N SER A 156 26.46 2.19 -4.55
CA SER A 156 27.39 1.05 -4.42
C SER A 156 28.50 1.36 -3.42
N ILE A 157 29.05 0.34 -2.76
CA ILE A 157 30.20 0.54 -1.86
C ILE A 157 31.37 1.03 -2.72
N ALA A 158 31.99 2.13 -2.32
CA ALA A 158 33.20 2.61 -2.96
C ALA A 158 34.31 1.56 -2.77
N SER A 159 34.49 0.68 -3.75
CA SER A 159 35.66 -0.19 -3.79
C SER A 159 36.86 0.71 -4.09
N GLY A 160 37.90 0.65 -3.26
CA GLY A 160 39.10 1.45 -3.47
C GLY A 160 39.60 1.28 -4.91
N ALA A 161 39.68 2.40 -5.64
CA ALA A 161 40.04 2.58 -7.05
C ALA A 161 38.88 2.56 -8.07
N ILE A 162 38.39 3.76 -8.40
CA ILE A 162 38.02 4.08 -9.80
C ILE A 162 39.34 4.08 -10.57
N GLY A 163 39.77 2.90 -11.03
CA GLY A 163 41.07 2.66 -11.63
C GLY A 163 41.18 3.28 -13.01
N THR A 164 42.17 4.15 -13.19
CA THR A 164 42.66 4.57 -14.51
C THR A 164 43.22 3.36 -15.26
N ALA A 165 42.47 2.85 -16.25
CA ALA A 165 42.85 2.10 -17.46
C ALA A 165 43.97 1.01 -17.45
N ASN A 166 44.62 0.68 -16.33
CA ASN A 166 45.71 -0.28 -16.27
C ASN A 166 45.73 -0.99 -14.90
N GLU A 167 44.74 -1.85 -14.62
CA GLU A 167 44.87 -2.86 -13.56
C GLU A 167 44.24 -4.20 -13.98
N PRO A 168 44.76 -5.33 -13.44
CA PRO A 168 44.68 -6.65 -14.04
C PRO A 168 43.32 -7.32 -13.87
N GLU A 169 43.03 -8.29 -14.74
CA GLU A 169 41.88 -9.21 -14.69
C GLU A 169 41.67 -9.75 -13.26
N GLY A 170 40.63 -9.24 -12.59
CA GLY A 170 40.33 -9.57 -11.19
C GLY A 170 39.42 -8.58 -10.47
N ALA A 171 39.02 -7.47 -11.12
CA ALA A 171 38.13 -6.47 -10.54
C ALA A 171 36.78 -7.10 -10.13
N THR A 172 36.60 -7.26 -8.82
CA THR A 172 35.32 -7.61 -8.19
C THR A 172 34.28 -6.58 -8.62
N ALA A 173 33.19 -7.02 -9.25
CA ALA A 173 32.12 -6.13 -9.68
C ALA A 173 31.61 -5.28 -8.49
N PRO A 174 31.33 -3.98 -8.68
CA PRO A 174 30.78 -3.14 -7.63
C PRO A 174 29.48 -3.76 -7.11
N ILE A 175 29.38 -3.91 -5.79
CA ILE A 175 28.19 -4.45 -5.14
C ILE A 175 27.16 -3.32 -5.09
N LEU A 176 26.07 -3.45 -5.85
CA LEU A 176 24.91 -2.56 -5.75
C LEU A 176 24.29 -2.72 -4.36
N LEU A 177 24.22 -1.63 -3.61
CA LEU A 177 23.73 -1.58 -2.24
C LEU A 177 22.25 -1.25 -2.16
N ALA A 178 21.82 -0.23 -2.91
CA ALA A 178 20.44 0.23 -2.91
C ALA A 178 20.09 0.89 -4.25
N GLU A 179 18.85 0.69 -4.68
CA GLU A 179 18.20 1.42 -5.78
C GLU A 179 17.04 2.21 -5.17
N GLY A 180 17.19 3.53 -5.09
CA GLY A 180 16.16 4.46 -4.65
C GLY A 180 15.44 5.09 -5.83
N LEU A 181 14.13 5.27 -5.72
CA LEU A 181 13.33 5.91 -6.77
C LEU A 181 12.55 7.10 -6.19
N LEU A 182 13.01 8.31 -6.48
CA LEU A 182 12.26 9.52 -6.13
C LEU A 182 11.21 9.80 -7.21
N GLN A 183 9.94 9.84 -6.81
CA GLN A 183 8.82 10.13 -7.70
C GLN A 183 8.56 11.64 -7.75
N ILE A 184 8.48 12.18 -8.97
CA ILE A 184 8.25 13.60 -9.24
C ILE A 184 7.02 13.74 -10.14
N PHE A 185 5.93 14.23 -9.55
CA PHE A 185 4.66 14.50 -10.20
C PHE A 185 4.64 15.94 -10.68
N LEU A 186 4.57 16.13 -11.99
CA LEU A 186 4.57 17.45 -12.62
C LEU A 186 3.20 17.69 -13.25
N THR A 187 2.49 18.71 -12.79
CA THR A 187 1.17 19.06 -13.32
C THR A 187 1.29 20.32 -14.19
N VAL A 188 0.93 20.18 -15.46
CA VAL A 188 0.81 21.30 -16.39
C VAL A 188 -0.62 21.84 -16.27
N PRO A 189 -0.82 23.10 -15.83
CA PRO A 189 -2.15 23.66 -15.60
C PRO A 189 -2.90 23.84 -16.92
N GLY A 190 -4.22 23.65 -16.88
CA GLY A 190 -5.10 23.83 -18.03
C GLY A 190 -6.47 23.19 -17.80
N ASP A 191 -7.20 22.95 -18.89
CA ASP A 191 -8.46 22.21 -18.85
C ASP A 191 -8.18 20.72 -18.60
N VAL A 192 -8.48 20.26 -17.39
CA VAL A 192 -8.21 18.89 -16.94
C VAL A 192 -9.48 18.06 -16.93
N ASP A 193 -9.35 16.80 -17.30
CA ASP A 193 -10.47 15.86 -17.41
C ASP A 193 -10.30 14.75 -16.39
N HIS A 194 -11.28 14.62 -15.50
CA HIS A 194 -11.32 13.65 -14.41
C HIS A 194 -12.18 12.45 -14.84
N LYS A 195 -11.54 11.36 -15.27
CA LYS A 195 -12.22 10.15 -15.79
C LYS A 195 -11.77 8.90 -15.06
N LEU A 196 -12.00 8.89 -13.75
CA LEU A 196 -11.82 7.71 -12.93
C LEU A 196 -13.03 6.77 -13.03
N ARG A 197 -12.78 5.46 -13.11
CA ARG A 197 -13.82 4.44 -13.01
C ARG A 197 -13.32 3.15 -12.36
N ILE A 198 -14.24 2.42 -11.74
CA ILE A 198 -13.99 1.03 -11.34
C ILE A 198 -14.22 0.16 -12.57
N VAL A 199 -13.19 -0.58 -12.98
CA VAL A 199 -13.25 -1.52 -14.11
C VAL A 199 -13.83 -2.84 -13.64
N ASP A 200 -13.37 -3.31 -12.49
CA ASP A 200 -13.70 -4.64 -11.99
C ASP A 200 -13.58 -4.72 -10.46
N VAL A 201 -14.39 -5.60 -9.87
CA VAL A 201 -14.35 -5.95 -8.45
C VAL A 201 -14.32 -7.48 -8.38
N ASP A 202 -13.14 -8.03 -8.64
CA ASP A 202 -12.96 -9.47 -8.76
C ASP A 202 -12.83 -10.13 -7.38
N LEU A 203 -13.45 -11.30 -7.25
CA LEU A 203 -13.37 -12.13 -6.05
C LEU A 203 -12.46 -13.31 -6.34
N ARG A 204 -11.34 -13.41 -5.62
CA ARG A 204 -10.35 -14.47 -5.85
C ARG A 204 -10.94 -15.88 -5.71
N ASP A 205 -11.74 -16.08 -4.66
CA ASP A 205 -12.33 -17.37 -4.32
C ASP A 205 -13.85 -17.23 -4.21
N LYS A 206 -14.58 -17.72 -5.22
CA LYS A 206 -16.05 -17.66 -5.25
C LYS A 206 -16.72 -18.51 -4.15
N TYR A 207 -16.06 -19.62 -3.81
CA TYR A 207 -16.51 -20.56 -2.80
C TYR A 207 -15.42 -20.73 -1.76
N VAL A 208 -15.75 -20.44 -0.51
CA VAL A 208 -14.83 -20.70 0.61
C VAL A 208 -15.35 -21.90 1.38
N PHE A 209 -14.58 -22.97 1.34
CA PHE A 209 -14.85 -24.22 2.07
C PHE A 209 -13.84 -24.38 3.20
N GLY A 210 -14.29 -24.91 4.35
CA GLY A 210 -13.36 -25.30 5.41
C GLY A 210 -13.08 -24.22 6.44
N SER A 211 -11.86 -24.25 6.96
CA SER A 211 -11.38 -23.38 8.03
C SER A 211 -10.74 -22.09 7.52
N GLN A 212 -10.72 -21.85 6.21
CA GLN A 212 -10.25 -20.58 5.66
C GLN A 212 -11.21 -19.47 6.10
N ARG A 213 -10.68 -18.51 6.87
CA ARG A 213 -11.47 -17.42 7.46
C ARG A 213 -11.18 -16.06 6.83
N PHE A 214 -10.73 -16.03 5.59
CA PHE A 214 -10.50 -14.79 4.86
C PHE A 214 -10.99 -14.87 3.42
N ALA A 215 -11.47 -13.74 2.91
CA ALA A 215 -11.81 -13.55 1.51
C ALA A 215 -11.03 -12.34 0.96
N ILE A 216 -10.65 -12.42 -0.32
CA ILE A 216 -9.83 -11.40 -0.97
C ILE A 216 -10.58 -10.89 -2.20
N TRP A 217 -10.76 -9.57 -2.26
CA TRP A 217 -11.23 -8.86 -3.44
C TRP A 217 -10.11 -8.05 -4.08
N ASN A 218 -10.08 -8.03 -5.40
CA ASN A 218 -9.22 -7.18 -6.20
C ASN A 218 -10.09 -6.11 -6.85
N VAL A 219 -9.97 -4.87 -6.38
CA VAL A 219 -10.68 -3.73 -6.95
C VAL A 219 -9.77 -3.07 -7.97
N THR A 220 -10.16 -3.09 -9.25
CA THR A 220 -9.36 -2.52 -10.33
C THR A 220 -9.92 -1.19 -10.77
N PHE A 221 -9.13 -0.13 -10.62
CA PHE A 221 -9.41 1.21 -11.09
C PHE A 221 -8.77 1.45 -12.45
N ALA A 222 -9.41 2.26 -13.29
CA ALA A 222 -8.81 2.83 -14.48
C ALA A 222 -9.00 4.34 -14.47
N ASN A 223 -7.92 5.05 -14.80
CA ASN A 223 -7.94 6.48 -14.99
C ASN A 223 -7.75 6.79 -16.47
N ALA A 224 -8.81 7.25 -17.13
CA ALA A 224 -8.78 7.72 -18.52
C ALA A 224 -8.72 9.25 -18.62
N GLY A 225 -8.47 9.93 -17.51
CA GLY A 225 -8.38 11.38 -17.41
C GLY A 225 -7.05 11.92 -17.93
N THR A 226 -6.83 13.23 -17.74
CA THR A 226 -5.57 13.90 -18.09
C THR A 226 -4.64 14.12 -16.89
N VAL A 227 -5.16 13.99 -15.67
CA VAL A 227 -4.41 14.10 -14.42
C VAL A 227 -4.34 12.77 -13.69
N ASN A 228 -3.39 12.63 -12.78
CA ASN A 228 -3.41 11.54 -11.81
C ASN A 228 -4.55 11.76 -10.82
N GLU A 229 -5.14 10.67 -10.35
CA GLU A 229 -6.31 10.71 -9.46
C GLU A 229 -5.96 10.06 -8.13
N HIS A 230 -6.28 10.73 -7.04
CA HIS A 230 -6.30 10.15 -5.70
C HIS A 230 -7.62 9.41 -5.48
N VAL A 231 -7.51 8.12 -5.18
CA VAL A 231 -8.67 7.24 -5.01
C VAL A 231 -8.71 6.76 -3.58
N ALA A 232 -9.76 7.18 -2.87
CA ALA A 232 -10.04 6.75 -1.50
C ALA A 232 -11.48 6.27 -1.36
N GLY A 233 -11.74 5.42 -0.38
CA GLY A 233 -13.10 4.95 -0.16
C GLY A 233 -13.19 3.76 0.78
N ARG A 234 -14.14 2.87 0.49
CA ARG A 234 -14.37 1.65 1.26
C ARG A 234 -15.05 0.57 0.43
N VAL A 235 -14.91 -0.67 0.87
CA VAL A 235 -15.65 -1.82 0.35
C VAL A 235 -16.65 -2.25 1.42
N ASP A 236 -17.93 -2.03 1.13
CA ASP A 236 -19.05 -2.46 1.96
C ASP A 236 -19.42 -3.90 1.60
N ILE A 237 -19.33 -4.81 2.56
CA ILE A 237 -19.71 -6.22 2.37
C ILE A 237 -21.08 -6.44 2.98
N THR A 238 -22.04 -6.83 2.15
CA THR A 238 -23.43 -7.03 2.55
C THR A 238 -23.85 -8.47 2.35
N SER A 239 -24.66 -8.98 3.27
CA SER A 239 -25.33 -10.27 3.11
C SER A 239 -26.42 -10.17 2.04
N VAL A 240 -26.79 -11.30 1.43
CA VAL A 240 -27.97 -11.39 0.54
C VAL A 240 -29.28 -10.92 1.18
N PHE A 241 -29.34 -10.84 2.51
CA PHE A 241 -30.48 -10.29 3.25
C PHE A 241 -30.41 -8.77 3.47
N GLY A 242 -29.41 -8.09 2.91
CA GLY A 242 -29.22 -6.62 3.01
C GLY A 242 -28.48 -6.15 4.26
N ASN A 243 -28.17 -7.05 5.21
CA ASN A 243 -27.43 -6.69 6.42
C ASN A 243 -25.96 -6.40 6.09
N ALA A 244 -25.42 -5.32 6.63
CA ALA A 244 -23.98 -5.04 6.58
C ALA A 244 -23.23 -6.08 7.42
N ALA A 245 -22.29 -6.79 6.79
CA ALA A 245 -21.47 -7.81 7.44
C ALA A 245 -20.09 -7.27 7.82
N HIS A 246 -19.48 -6.48 6.93
CA HIS A 246 -18.16 -5.87 7.14
C HIS A 246 -18.00 -4.63 6.26
N SER A 247 -17.06 -3.76 6.63
CA SER A 247 -16.65 -2.62 5.81
C SER A 247 -15.14 -2.47 5.94
N GLU A 248 -14.43 -2.55 4.81
CA GLU A 248 -12.98 -2.37 4.76
C GLU A 248 -12.65 -1.02 4.13
N LYS A 249 -11.73 -0.26 4.73
CA LYS A 249 -11.32 1.04 4.19
C LYS A 249 -10.34 0.82 3.03
N ILE A 250 -10.53 1.57 1.95
CA ILE A 250 -9.52 1.72 0.90
C ILE A 250 -8.75 3.01 1.23
N ASP A 251 -7.48 2.86 1.57
CA ASP A 251 -6.59 4.01 1.78
C ASP A 251 -6.41 4.82 0.50
N ASP A 252 -5.87 6.03 0.63
CA ASP A 252 -5.66 6.90 -0.52
C ASP A 252 -4.56 6.32 -1.44
N TYR A 253 -4.94 6.00 -2.68
CA TYR A 253 -4.03 5.50 -3.71
C TYR A 253 -4.05 6.41 -4.92
N VAL A 254 -2.86 6.70 -5.44
CA VAL A 254 -2.72 7.42 -6.71
C VAL A 254 -2.88 6.44 -7.87
N VAL A 255 -3.79 6.74 -8.79
CA VAL A 255 -3.97 6.04 -10.07
C VAL A 255 -3.47 6.95 -11.20
N LEU A 256 -2.37 6.53 -11.83
CA LEU A 256 -1.74 7.34 -12.87
C LEU A 256 -2.64 7.52 -14.09
N ARG A 257 -2.49 8.68 -14.75
CA ARG A 257 -3.13 9.00 -16.03
C ARG A 257 -2.93 7.87 -17.05
N GLY A 258 -4.02 7.42 -17.67
CA GLY A 258 -4.02 6.36 -18.68
C GLY A 258 -3.75 4.95 -18.13
N ALA A 259 -3.53 4.81 -16.82
CA ALA A 259 -3.15 3.55 -16.20
C ALA A 259 -4.33 2.83 -15.52
N ARG A 260 -4.06 1.59 -15.13
CA ARG A 260 -4.93 0.79 -14.27
C ARG A 260 -4.20 0.43 -13.00
N ARG A 261 -4.91 0.44 -11.88
CA ARG A 261 -4.37 0.04 -10.58
C ARG A 261 -5.32 -0.91 -9.89
N THR A 262 -4.81 -2.03 -9.42
CA THR A 262 -5.57 -3.01 -8.66
C THR A 262 -5.21 -2.93 -7.18
N VAL A 263 -6.21 -2.70 -6.33
CA VAL A 263 -6.07 -2.68 -4.88
C VAL A 263 -6.63 -3.96 -4.30
N ARG A 264 -5.86 -4.57 -3.40
CA ARG A 264 -6.26 -5.78 -2.70
C ARG A 264 -6.97 -5.42 -1.41
N VAL A 265 -8.18 -5.92 -1.24
CA VAL A 265 -9.00 -5.78 -0.04
C VAL A 265 -9.15 -7.15 0.60
N VAL A 266 -8.80 -7.27 1.88
CA VAL A 266 -8.83 -8.53 2.61
C VAL A 266 -9.86 -8.42 3.73
N TRP A 267 -10.86 -9.30 3.72
CA TRP A 267 -11.78 -9.45 4.84
C TRP A 267 -11.33 -10.64 5.69
N SER A 268 -10.81 -10.36 6.88
CA SER A 268 -10.53 -11.37 7.90
C SER A 268 -11.78 -11.70 8.70
N ASP A 269 -11.80 -12.90 9.30
CA ASP A 269 -12.86 -13.36 10.19
C ASP A 269 -14.25 -13.46 9.54
N ILE A 270 -14.27 -14.01 8.32
CA ILE A 270 -15.53 -14.24 7.61
C ILE A 270 -16.47 -15.20 8.40
N PRO A 271 -17.79 -14.98 8.37
CA PRO A 271 -18.76 -15.88 8.99
C PRO A 271 -18.66 -17.31 8.47
N ALA A 272 -18.97 -18.30 9.31
CA ALA A 272 -18.87 -19.72 8.94
C ALA A 272 -19.86 -20.17 7.84
N ILE A 273 -20.93 -19.41 7.62
CA ILE A 273 -21.94 -19.67 6.59
C ILE A 273 -22.55 -18.36 6.13
N GLY A 274 -22.80 -18.25 4.83
CA GLY A 274 -23.55 -17.13 4.27
C GLY A 274 -23.22 -16.87 2.81
N ALA A 275 -24.01 -15.98 2.22
CA ALA A 275 -23.75 -15.43 0.90
C ALA A 275 -23.58 -13.92 1.00
N PHE A 276 -22.50 -13.41 0.44
CA PHE A 276 -22.06 -12.03 0.60
C PHE A 276 -21.74 -11.40 -0.75
N THR A 277 -22.01 -10.11 -0.88
CA THR A 277 -21.66 -9.30 -2.05
C THR A 277 -20.88 -8.09 -1.57
N ALA A 278 -19.72 -7.84 -2.17
CA ALA A 278 -18.91 -6.67 -1.86
C ALA A 278 -19.28 -5.54 -2.82
N THR A 279 -19.47 -4.33 -2.29
CA THR A 279 -19.70 -3.12 -3.09
C THR A 279 -18.61 -2.12 -2.77
N ALA A 280 -17.74 -1.85 -3.75
CA ALA A 280 -16.73 -0.83 -3.65
C ALA A 280 -17.39 0.53 -3.87
N LYS A 281 -17.19 1.45 -2.92
CA LYS A 281 -17.62 2.84 -3.00
C LYS A 281 -16.39 3.73 -2.84
N VAL A 282 -16.00 4.37 -3.93
CA VAL A 282 -14.80 5.22 -3.98
C VAL A 282 -15.15 6.60 -4.49
N HIS A 283 -14.27 7.55 -4.19
CA HIS A 283 -14.28 8.89 -4.76
C HIS A 283 -12.89 9.21 -5.29
N GLY A 284 -12.86 9.97 -6.39
CA GLY A 284 -11.65 10.59 -6.94
C GLY A 284 -11.50 12.03 -6.47
N ASP A 285 -10.58 12.78 -7.09
CA ASP A 285 -10.32 14.18 -6.76
C ASP A 285 -11.49 15.10 -7.11
N ASN A 286 -12.26 14.76 -8.16
CA ASN A 286 -13.48 15.49 -8.53
C ASN A 286 -14.68 15.25 -7.59
N ALA A 287 -14.49 14.52 -6.48
CA ALA A 287 -15.52 14.14 -5.51
C ALA A 287 -16.70 13.31 -6.07
N ASP A 288 -16.63 12.88 -7.33
CA ASP A 288 -17.61 11.98 -7.93
C ASP A 288 -17.56 10.61 -7.25
N ARG A 289 -18.73 10.13 -6.82
CA ARG A 289 -18.87 8.82 -6.21
C ARG A 289 -19.03 7.76 -7.27
N ILE A 290 -18.14 6.78 -7.25
CA ILE A 290 -18.15 5.65 -8.17
C ILE A 290 -18.42 4.40 -7.34
N GLU A 291 -19.39 3.62 -7.78
CA GLU A 291 -19.80 2.38 -7.13
C GLU A 291 -19.76 1.21 -8.10
N ALA A 292 -19.27 0.06 -7.63
CA ALA A 292 -19.31 -1.19 -8.37
C ALA A 292 -19.44 -2.36 -7.39
N SER A 293 -20.19 -3.39 -7.80
CA SER A 293 -20.44 -4.59 -6.99
C SER A 293 -19.71 -5.79 -7.57
N SER A 294 -19.21 -6.65 -6.69
CA SER A 294 -18.56 -7.91 -7.06
C SER A 294 -19.56 -9.04 -7.31
N GLU A 295 -19.03 -10.17 -7.77
CA GLU A 295 -19.76 -11.43 -7.72
C GLU A 295 -20.06 -11.88 -6.28
N ARG A 296 -21.06 -12.75 -6.15
CA ARG A 296 -21.48 -13.30 -4.86
C ARG A 296 -20.47 -14.33 -4.34
N LEU A 297 -19.92 -14.06 -3.16
CA LEU A 297 -19.17 -15.01 -2.34
C LEU A 297 -20.14 -15.93 -1.61
N VAL A 298 -19.96 -17.24 -1.73
CA VAL A 298 -20.73 -18.24 -0.97
C VAL A 298 -19.80 -19.01 -0.04
N ILE A 299 -20.09 -18.92 1.26
CA ILE A 299 -19.35 -19.62 2.31
C ILE A 299 -20.21 -20.79 2.79
N PHE A 300 -19.68 -22.01 2.65
CA PHE A 300 -20.38 -23.22 3.06
C PHE A 300 -19.48 -24.15 3.88
N PRO A 301 -19.87 -24.54 5.10
CA PRO A 301 -19.09 -25.46 5.91
C PRO A 301 -19.18 -26.90 5.37
N TRP A 302 -18.05 -27.52 5.06
CA TRP A 302 -18.00 -28.92 4.59
C TRP A 302 -18.58 -29.91 5.62
N TRP A 303 -18.54 -29.60 6.92
CA TRP A 303 -19.11 -30.46 7.96
C TRP A 303 -20.64 -30.59 7.82
N LEU A 304 -21.34 -29.62 7.23
CA LEU A 304 -22.76 -29.77 6.90
C LEU A 304 -22.98 -30.83 5.80
N ILE A 305 -22.07 -30.92 4.82
CA ILE A 305 -22.12 -31.98 3.80
C ILE A 305 -21.91 -33.33 4.47
N VAL A 306 -20.98 -33.44 5.42
CA VAL A 306 -20.74 -34.67 6.18
C VAL A 306 -21.94 -35.05 7.05
N ILE A 307 -22.53 -34.11 7.80
CA ILE A 307 -23.73 -34.37 8.61
C ILE A 307 -24.88 -34.83 7.70
N LEU A 308 -25.09 -34.16 6.56
CA LEU A 308 -26.13 -34.55 5.61
C LEU A 308 -25.88 -35.94 5.04
N LEU A 309 -24.64 -36.24 4.65
CA LEU A 309 -24.25 -37.55 4.13
C LEU A 309 -24.40 -38.65 5.18
N VAL A 310 -24.03 -38.40 6.43
CA VAL A 310 -24.25 -39.32 7.56
C VAL A 310 -25.75 -39.49 7.83
N ALA A 311 -26.52 -38.40 7.86
CA ALA A 311 -27.96 -38.45 8.09
C ALA A 311 -28.69 -39.25 7.00
N VAL A 312 -28.24 -39.17 5.75
CA VAL A 312 -28.77 -39.96 4.63
C VAL A 312 -28.28 -41.39 4.70
N LEU A 313 -26.98 -41.66 4.88
CA LEU A 313 -26.41 -43.01 4.81
C LEU A 313 -26.67 -43.86 6.07
N ALA A 314 -26.72 -43.26 7.26
CA ALA A 314 -26.92 -43.97 8.52
C ALA A 314 -28.17 -44.86 8.55
N PRO A 315 -29.38 -44.41 8.12
CA PRO A 315 -30.55 -45.29 8.08
C PRO A 315 -30.41 -46.42 7.07
N PHE A 316 -29.80 -46.20 5.89
CA PHE A 316 -29.55 -47.27 4.93
C PHE A 316 -28.56 -48.30 5.46
N LEU A 317 -27.47 -47.85 6.07
CA LEU A 317 -26.47 -48.72 6.69
C LEU A 317 -27.06 -49.50 7.86
N TYR A 318 -27.91 -48.84 8.66
CA TYR A 318 -28.63 -49.48 9.76
C TYR A 318 -29.58 -50.57 9.27
N LEU A 319 -30.38 -50.29 8.24
CA LEU A 319 -31.29 -51.27 7.63
C LEU A 319 -30.53 -52.42 6.96
N TRP A 320 -29.43 -52.13 6.27
CA TRP A 320 -28.56 -53.14 5.66
C TRP A 320 -27.90 -54.02 6.72
N TRP A 321 -27.39 -53.42 7.80
CA TRP A 321 -26.81 -54.15 8.92
C TRP A 321 -27.85 -55.04 9.61
N ARG A 322 -29.06 -54.53 9.85
CA ARG A 322 -30.16 -55.31 10.41
C ARG A 322 -30.52 -56.51 9.55
N ARG A 323 -30.74 -56.31 8.25
CA ARG A 323 -30.99 -57.42 7.32
C ARG A 323 -29.87 -58.45 7.37
N ARG A 324 -28.61 -58.01 7.38
CA ARG A 324 -27.46 -58.92 7.47
C ARG A 324 -27.42 -59.73 8.77
N GLN A 325 -27.92 -59.20 9.87
CA GLN A 325 -28.05 -59.97 11.12
C GLN A 325 -29.14 -61.03 11.00
N ASP A 326 -30.29 -60.72 10.41
CA ASP A 326 -31.36 -61.69 10.17
C ASP A 326 -30.85 -62.87 9.30
N TRP A 327 -30.08 -62.59 8.24
CA TRP A 327 -29.43 -63.62 7.40
C TRP A 327 -28.46 -64.54 8.17
N ARG A 328 -27.82 -64.04 9.24
CA ARG A 328 -26.93 -64.87 10.06
C ARG A 328 -27.69 -65.85 10.95
N GLN A 329 -28.91 -65.51 11.36
CA GLN A 329 -29.76 -66.42 12.14
C GLN A 329 -30.22 -67.59 11.28
N TYR A 330 -30.68 -67.33 10.05
CA TYR A 330 -31.05 -68.39 9.11
C TYR A 330 -29.92 -69.37 8.82
N LEU A 331 -28.70 -68.87 8.56
CA LEU A 331 -27.54 -69.74 8.33
C LEU A 331 -27.12 -70.55 9.57
N ALA A 332 -27.38 -70.04 10.77
CA ALA A 332 -27.11 -70.78 12.00
C ALA A 332 -28.13 -71.90 12.18
N GLU A 333 -29.42 -71.63 12.01
CA GLU A 333 -30.48 -72.65 12.07
C GLU A 333 -30.26 -73.76 11.04
N ASP A 334 -29.98 -73.42 9.77
CA ASP A 334 -29.68 -74.40 8.72
C ASP A 334 -28.43 -75.25 9.03
N ALA A 335 -27.43 -74.67 9.71
CA ALA A 335 -26.21 -75.41 10.09
C ALA A 335 -26.46 -76.40 11.24
N TRP A 336 -27.36 -76.08 12.17
CA TRP A 336 -27.79 -77.02 13.22
C TRP A 336 -28.60 -78.18 12.62
N ASP A 337 -29.51 -77.89 11.69
CA ASP A 337 -30.32 -78.93 11.03
C ASP A 337 -29.47 -79.87 10.16
N ALA A 338 -28.37 -79.39 9.57
CA ALA A 338 -27.44 -80.22 8.80
C ALA A 338 -26.59 -81.17 9.68
N GLU A 339 -26.40 -80.87 10.97
CA GLU A 339 -25.63 -81.70 11.91
C GLU A 339 -26.48 -82.86 12.47
N ASP A 340 -27.81 -82.71 12.47
CA ASP A 340 -28.78 -83.71 12.93
C ASP A 340 -29.38 -84.60 11.82
N ASP A 341 -28.99 -84.42 10.55
CA ASP A 341 -29.40 -85.30 9.44
C ASP A 341 -28.34 -86.37 9.12
N PRO A 342 -28.46 -87.60 9.66
CA PRO A 342 -27.49 -88.68 9.43
C PRO A 342 -27.47 -89.21 7.98
N THR A 343 -28.36 -88.73 7.09
CA THR A 343 -28.43 -89.22 5.70
C THR A 343 -27.40 -88.58 4.76
N LEU A 344 -26.71 -87.52 5.19
CA LEU A 344 -25.71 -86.79 4.40
C LEU A 344 -24.24 -87.26 4.62
N ALA A 345 -24.01 -88.24 5.49
CA ALA A 345 -22.67 -88.77 5.81
C ALA A 345 -22.22 -89.96 4.92
N ARG A 346 -22.62 -90.01 3.64
CA ARG A 346 -22.23 -91.08 2.71
C ARG A 346 -21.52 -90.61 1.46
#